data_AF-A0A7G4A4H0-F1
#
_entry.id   AF-A0A7G4A4H0-F1
#
_cell.length_a   1.000
_cell.length_b   1.000
_cell.length_c   1.000
_cell.angle_alpha   90.00
_cell.angle_beta   90.00
_cell.angle_gamma   90.00
#
_symmetry.space_group_name_H-M   'P 1'
#
loop_
_entity.id
_entity.type
_entity.pdbx_description
1 polymer ?
#
loop_
_entity_poly.entity_id
_entity_poly.type
_entity_poly.pdbx_seq_one_letter_code
_entity_poly.pdbx_strand_id
1 'polypeptide(L)'
;MQRLMLSLSLILIGSAAASAVQKSVVCHMKGLEGTISFAVPNKIGDLPAVDFDYPATVTRFSMRTGNLLLVAMDQDEKDRPRIFISAQLNKQNRTYEGQYMADFGGNQLQLDNGPVSCKLE
;
A
#
# COMPACT_ATOMS: atom_id res chain seq x y z
N MET A 1 -55.23 -43.53 -10.40
CA MET A 1 -55.03 -42.07 -10.36
C MET A 1 -54.04 -41.75 -9.24
N GLN A 2 -52.77 -41.53 -9.56
CA GLN A 2 -51.71 -41.29 -8.58
C GLN A 2 -50.97 -40.04 -9.01
N ARG A 3 -51.26 -38.90 -8.36
CA ARG A 3 -50.58 -37.62 -8.61
C ARG A 3 -49.33 -37.57 -7.76
N LEU A 4 -48.18 -37.74 -8.40
CA LEU A 4 -46.86 -37.57 -7.81
C LEU A 4 -46.56 -36.07 -7.74
N MET A 5 -46.67 -35.46 -6.55
CA MET A 5 -46.23 -34.10 -6.29
C MET A 5 -44.74 -34.12 -5.95
N LEU A 6 -43.87 -33.78 -6.92
CA LEU A 6 -42.45 -33.54 -6.66
C LEU A 6 -42.28 -32.11 -6.14
N SER A 7 -41.95 -31.97 -4.86
CA SER A 7 -41.49 -30.73 -4.23
C SER A 7 -40.00 -30.51 -4.54
N LEU A 8 -39.71 -29.55 -5.43
CA LEU A 8 -38.35 -29.14 -5.78
C LEU A 8 -37.88 -28.03 -4.82
N SER A 9 -37.16 -28.40 -3.76
CA SER A 9 -36.54 -27.45 -2.83
C SER A 9 -35.27 -26.86 -3.47
N LEU A 10 -35.35 -25.62 -3.94
CA LEU A 10 -34.23 -24.87 -4.49
C LEU A 10 -33.38 -24.32 -3.33
N ILE A 11 -32.28 -25.00 -2.98
CA ILE A 11 -31.32 -24.49 -1.99
C ILE A 11 -30.43 -23.45 -2.69
N LEU A 12 -30.78 -22.17 -2.55
CA LEU A 12 -29.94 -21.05 -2.95
C LEU A 12 -28.82 -20.90 -1.92
N ILE A 13 -27.70 -21.59 -2.12
CA ILE A 13 -26.48 -21.33 -1.35
C ILE A 13 -25.88 -20.03 -1.89
N GLY A 14 -26.32 -18.91 -1.32
CA GLY A 14 -25.69 -17.61 -1.56
C GLY A 14 -24.27 -17.64 -1.02
N SER A 15 -23.30 -17.75 -1.91
CA SER A 15 -21.90 -17.47 -1.59
C SER A 15 -21.77 -15.97 -1.30
N ALA A 16 -21.93 -15.58 -0.04
CA ALA A 16 -21.48 -14.29 0.43
C ALA A 16 -19.96 -14.26 0.24
N ALA A 17 -19.49 -13.59 -0.80
CA ALA A 17 -18.09 -13.25 -0.93
C ALA A 17 -17.74 -12.35 0.25
N ALA A 18 -17.03 -12.89 1.23
CA ALA A 18 -16.49 -12.11 2.33
C ALA A 18 -15.42 -11.18 1.74
N SER A 19 -15.79 -9.91 1.51
CA SER A 19 -14.82 -8.86 1.21
C SER A 19 -13.94 -8.70 2.44
N ALA A 20 -12.73 -9.25 2.40
CA ALA A 20 -11.72 -8.96 3.39
C ALA A 20 -11.39 -7.46 3.30
N VAL A 21 -11.51 -6.73 4.41
CA VAL A 21 -11.05 -5.34 4.52
C VAL A 21 -9.57 -5.32 4.15
N GLN A 22 -9.25 -4.62 3.06
CA GLN A 22 -7.88 -4.46 2.60
C GLN A 22 -7.16 -3.50 3.54
N LYS A 23 -6.11 -3.98 4.22
CA LYS A 23 -5.33 -3.17 5.16
C LYS A 23 -4.60 -2.05 4.42
N SER A 24 -4.47 -0.91 5.05
CA SER A 24 -3.64 0.19 4.57
C SER A 24 -2.32 0.25 5.35
N VAL A 25 -1.30 0.84 4.73
CA VAL A 25 -0.08 1.27 5.39
C VAL A 25 -0.10 2.78 5.42
N VAL A 26 0.07 3.36 6.61
CA VAL A 26 0.19 4.82 6.79
C VAL A 26 1.59 5.11 7.30
N CYS A 27 2.34 5.92 6.55
CA CYS A 27 3.72 6.30 6.83
C CYS A 27 3.80 7.78 7.24
N HIS A 28 4.37 8.02 8.42
CA HIS A 28 4.71 9.34 8.92
C HIS A 28 6.20 9.61 8.69
N MET A 29 6.50 10.60 7.85
CA MET A 29 7.86 11.05 7.57
C MET A 29 8.24 12.15 8.56
N LYS A 30 9.22 11.90 9.43
CA LYS A 30 9.60 12.88 10.46
C LYS A 30 10.20 14.12 9.79
N GLY A 31 9.70 15.29 10.18
CA GLY A 31 10.14 16.58 9.64
C GLY A 31 9.35 17.07 8.43
N LEU A 32 8.41 16.27 7.93
CA LEU A 32 7.47 16.66 6.87
C LEU A 32 6.05 16.67 7.42
N GLU A 33 5.25 17.62 6.94
CA GLU A 33 3.81 17.62 7.19
C GLU A 33 3.12 16.63 6.24
N GLY A 34 2.12 15.91 6.74
CA GLY A 34 1.37 14.92 5.97
C GLY A 34 1.84 13.46 6.16
N THR A 35 1.21 12.56 5.41
CA THR A 35 1.46 11.12 5.45
C THR A 35 1.38 10.51 4.07
N ILE A 36 2.16 9.47 3.82
CA ILE A 36 1.96 8.62 2.65
C ILE A 36 1.12 7.42 3.09
N SER A 37 -0.01 7.21 2.41
CA SER A 37 -0.91 6.10 2.69
C SER A 37 -1.17 5.28 1.43
N PHE A 38 -1.28 3.96 1.59
CA PHE A 38 -1.65 3.08 0.50
C PHE A 38 -2.24 1.76 0.99
N ALA A 39 -3.11 1.17 0.19
CA ALA A 39 -3.62 -0.17 0.43
C ALA A 39 -2.54 -1.22 0.15
N VAL A 40 -2.40 -2.22 1.03
CA VAL A 40 -1.49 -3.35 0.79
C VAL A 40 -2.01 -4.16 -0.39
N PRO A 41 -1.23 -4.40 -1.45
CA PRO A 41 -1.67 -5.20 -2.59
C PRO A 41 -2.01 -6.64 -2.17
N ASN A 42 -3.10 -7.18 -2.72
CA ASN A 42 -3.58 -8.53 -2.40
C ASN A 42 -2.70 -9.63 -3.02
N LYS A 43 -1.91 -9.31 -4.06
CA LYS A 43 -1.02 -10.26 -4.73
C LYS A 43 0.42 -9.82 -4.59
N ILE A 44 1.27 -10.82 -4.46
CA ILE A 44 2.71 -10.64 -4.43
C ILE A 44 3.19 -10.08 -5.78
N GLY A 45 3.93 -8.97 -5.75
CA GLY A 45 4.51 -8.34 -6.94
C GLY A 45 3.66 -7.20 -7.51
N ASP A 46 2.41 -7.08 -7.08
CA ASP A 46 1.58 -5.92 -7.41
C ASP A 46 2.13 -4.66 -6.72
N LEU A 47 1.92 -3.52 -7.35
CA LEU A 47 2.34 -2.21 -6.86
C LEU A 47 1.13 -1.52 -6.21
N PRO A 48 1.29 -0.91 -5.03
CA PRO A 48 0.22 -0.14 -4.42
C PRO A 48 -0.06 1.12 -5.23
N ALA A 49 -1.33 1.51 -5.30
CA ALA A 49 -1.71 2.86 -5.68
C ALA A 49 -1.46 3.78 -4.48
N VAL A 50 -0.70 4.85 -4.72
CA VAL A 50 -0.41 5.89 -3.74
C VAL A 50 -0.87 7.19 -4.38
N ASP A 51 -1.61 8.01 -3.63
CA ASP A 51 -1.96 9.35 -4.04
C ASP A 51 -0.80 10.29 -3.69
N PHE A 52 -0.20 10.89 -4.71
CA PHE A 52 0.91 11.83 -4.55
C PHE A 52 0.43 13.21 -5.01
N ASP A 53 0.89 14.25 -4.32
CA ASP A 53 0.56 15.65 -4.69
C ASP A 53 1.19 16.08 -6.04
N TYR A 54 2.00 15.22 -6.66
CA TYR A 54 2.69 15.43 -7.92
C TYR A 54 2.68 14.14 -8.78
N PRO A 55 2.91 14.25 -10.10
CA PRO A 55 2.93 13.10 -11.00
C PRO A 55 4.06 12.11 -10.69
N ALA A 56 3.76 11.08 -9.89
CA ALA A 56 4.69 10.01 -9.56
C ALA A 56 3.99 8.66 -9.58
N THR A 57 4.77 7.61 -9.79
CA THR A 57 4.26 6.24 -9.85
C THR A 57 5.16 5.32 -9.04
N VAL A 58 4.56 4.47 -8.21
CA VAL A 58 5.30 3.40 -7.53
C VAL A 58 5.85 2.45 -8.58
N THR A 59 7.17 2.23 -8.56
CA THR A 59 7.84 1.30 -9.49
C THR A 59 8.38 0.08 -8.78
N ARG A 60 8.63 0.16 -7.47
CA ARG A 60 9.05 -0.97 -6.64
C ARG A 60 8.30 -0.96 -5.33
N PHE A 61 7.82 -2.12 -4.95
CA PHE A 61 7.20 -2.34 -3.66
C PHE A 61 7.58 -3.72 -3.12
N SER A 62 7.85 -3.78 -1.82
CA SER A 62 7.99 -5.05 -1.11
C SER A 62 7.55 -4.86 0.33
N MET A 63 6.68 -5.75 0.79
CA MET A 63 6.33 -5.88 2.19
C MET A 63 6.45 -7.34 2.59
N ARG A 64 7.69 -7.79 2.84
CA ARG A 64 8.00 -9.22 3.08
C ARG A 64 9.01 -9.39 4.21
N THR A 65 8.79 -10.44 5.00
CA THR A 65 9.72 -10.86 6.07
C THR A 65 10.02 -9.72 7.06
N GLY A 66 9.01 -8.87 7.33
CA GLY A 66 9.15 -7.71 8.19
C GLY A 66 9.93 -6.54 7.57
N ASN A 67 10.16 -6.52 6.25
CA ASN A 67 10.71 -5.36 5.55
C ASN A 67 9.61 -4.64 4.78
N LEU A 68 9.68 -3.31 4.73
CA LEU A 68 8.89 -2.44 3.88
C LEU A 68 9.85 -1.67 2.96
N LEU A 69 9.64 -1.79 1.66
CA LEU A 69 10.29 -1.01 0.62
C LEU A 69 9.21 -0.40 -0.27
N LEU A 70 9.28 0.90 -0.50
CA LEU A 70 8.48 1.59 -1.50
C LEU A 70 9.37 2.58 -2.26
N VAL A 71 9.36 2.49 -3.58
CA VAL A 71 10.05 3.42 -4.46
C VAL A 71 9.05 3.94 -5.47
N ALA A 72 8.86 5.26 -5.50
CA ALA A 72 8.12 5.96 -6.53
C ALA A 72 9.06 6.83 -7.35
N MET A 73 8.90 6.77 -8.66
CA MET A 73 9.65 7.57 -9.62
C MET A 73 8.75 8.66 -10.16
N ASP A 74 9.36 9.75 -10.63
CA ASP A 74 8.66 10.73 -11.43
C ASP A 74 8.05 10.06 -12.68
N GLN A 75 6.86 10.51 -13.08
CA GLN A 75 6.14 9.93 -14.20
C GLN A 75 6.80 10.25 -15.55
N ASP A 76 7.37 11.45 -15.69
CA ASP A 76 7.98 11.95 -16.92
C ASP A 76 9.51 11.73 -16.90
N GLU A 77 10.16 11.88 -15.75
CA GLU A 77 11.60 11.66 -15.52
C GLU A 77 11.86 10.33 -14.80
N LYS A 78 11.80 9.21 -15.54
CA LYS A 78 11.81 7.85 -14.95
C LYS A 78 13.06 7.44 -14.16
N ASP A 79 14.13 8.21 -14.26
CA ASP A 79 15.39 8.03 -13.51
C ASP A 79 15.46 8.86 -12.22
N ARG A 80 14.46 9.72 -11.98
CA ARG A 80 14.34 10.58 -10.81
C ARG A 80 13.44 9.97 -9.74
N PRO A 81 14.00 9.48 -8.61
CA PRO A 81 13.20 9.00 -7.50
C PRO A 81 12.50 10.17 -6.83
N ARG A 82 11.18 10.05 -6.67
CA ARG A 82 10.38 11.02 -5.94
C ARG A 82 10.17 10.63 -4.49
N ILE A 83 9.98 9.34 -4.24
CA ILE A 83 9.87 8.79 -2.89
C ILE A 83 10.70 7.51 -2.81
N PHE A 84 11.46 7.40 -1.74
CA PHE A 84 12.10 6.18 -1.31
C PHE A 84 11.80 5.97 0.17
N ILE A 85 11.21 4.83 0.52
CA ILE A 85 10.96 4.40 1.90
C ILE A 85 11.57 3.03 2.08
N SER A 86 12.41 2.88 3.10
CA SER A 86 12.97 1.59 3.51
C SER A 86 12.88 1.46 5.03
N ALA A 87 12.09 0.50 5.51
CA ALA A 87 11.80 0.31 6.92
C ALA A 87 11.70 -1.17 7.31
N GLN A 88 11.88 -1.44 8.60
CA GLN A 88 11.82 -2.79 9.17
C GLN A 88 10.80 -2.84 10.31
N LEU A 89 10.06 -3.95 10.40
CA LEU A 89 9.05 -4.18 11.41
C LEU A 89 9.72 -4.33 12.78
N ASN A 90 9.51 -3.33 13.62
CA ASN A 90 9.71 -3.46 15.05
C ASN A 90 8.56 -4.29 15.64
N LYS A 91 8.89 -5.51 16.08
CA LYS A 91 7.90 -6.48 16.58
C LYS A 91 7.27 -6.08 17.91
N GLN A 92 7.93 -5.22 18.69
CA GLN A 92 7.47 -4.83 20.03
C GLN A 92 6.28 -3.87 19.94
N ASN A 93 6.36 -2.87 19.06
CA ASN A 93 5.33 -1.84 18.87
C ASN A 93 4.52 -2.03 17.59
N ARG A 94 4.83 -3.05 16.78
CA ARG A 94 4.18 -3.40 15.51
C ARG A 94 4.21 -2.26 14.47
N THR A 95 5.26 -1.45 14.49
CA THR A 95 5.50 -0.39 13.50
C THR A 95 6.67 -0.74 12.60
N TYR A 96 6.65 -0.28 11.35
CA TYR A 96 7.82 -0.31 10.48
C TYR A 96 8.61 0.98 10.71
N GLU A 97 9.87 0.84 11.13
CA GLU A 97 10.75 1.96 11.45
C GLU A 97 11.93 1.96 10.47
N GLY A 98 12.30 3.14 9.96
CA GLY A 98 13.33 3.21 8.93
C GLY A 98 13.67 4.61 8.50
N GLN A 99 14.03 4.74 7.23
CA GLN A 99 14.38 6.01 6.60
C GLN A 99 13.53 6.27 5.35
N TYR A 100 13.34 7.55 5.06
CA TYR A 100 12.81 8.02 3.80
C TYR A 100 13.76 9.00 3.12
N MET A 101 13.59 9.14 1.82
CA MET A 101 14.04 10.27 1.01
C MET A 101 12.88 10.65 0.09
N ALA A 102 12.64 11.94 -0.06
CA ALA A 102 11.56 12.50 -0.85
C ALA A 102 12.06 13.70 -1.66
N ASP A 103 11.59 13.82 -2.89
CA ASP A 103 11.88 14.95 -3.77
C ASP A 103 10.60 15.70 -4.14
N PHE A 104 10.37 16.82 -3.46
CA PHE A 104 9.19 17.67 -3.65
C PHE A 104 9.43 18.85 -4.60
N GLY A 105 10.64 18.99 -5.13
CA GLY A 105 10.95 20.11 -6.00
C GLY A 105 10.36 19.84 -7.37
N GLY A 106 9.51 20.72 -7.91
CA GLY A 106 8.84 20.47 -9.20
C GLY A 106 9.83 20.17 -10.34
N ASN A 107 10.33 21.23 -10.98
CA ASN A 107 11.33 21.14 -12.06
C ASN A 107 12.79 21.23 -11.54
N GLN A 108 12.98 21.31 -10.23
CA GLN A 108 14.29 21.37 -9.57
C GLN A 108 14.34 20.32 -8.46
N LEU A 109 15.52 19.87 -8.07
CA LEU A 109 15.67 18.94 -6.96
C LEU A 109 15.43 19.66 -5.62
N GLN A 110 14.53 19.13 -4.81
CA GLN A 110 14.37 19.53 -3.41
C GLN A 110 14.24 18.27 -2.56
N LEU A 111 15.38 17.83 -2.03
CA LEU A 111 15.49 16.59 -1.29
C LEU A 111 15.28 16.80 0.21
N ASP A 112 14.29 16.10 0.74
CA ASP A 112 14.07 15.93 2.17
C ASP A 112 14.32 14.46 2.54
N ASN A 113 14.90 14.21 3.70
CA ASN A 113 15.17 12.85 4.15
C ASN A 113 15.17 12.75 5.68
N GLY A 114 14.91 11.55 6.18
CA GLY A 114 14.98 11.32 7.61
C GLY A 114 14.25 10.06 8.06
N PRO A 115 13.97 9.96 9.37
CA PRO A 115 13.27 8.82 9.92
C PRO A 115 11.82 8.72 9.43
N VAL A 116 11.35 7.50 9.19
CA VAL A 116 9.95 7.20 8.87
C VAL A 116 9.39 6.16 9.84
N SER A 117 8.12 6.31 10.19
CA SER A 117 7.36 5.33 10.97
C SER A 117 6.08 4.97 10.22
N CYS A 118 5.91 3.71 9.84
CA CYS A 118 4.73 3.23 9.14
C CYS A 118 3.93 2.22 9.97
N LYS A 119 2.61 2.33 9.92
CA LYS A 119 1.68 1.43 10.61
C LYS A 119 0.73 0.76 9.63
N LEU A 120 0.37 -0.47 9.94
CA LEU A 120 -0.75 -1.15 9.30
C LEU A 120 -2.04 -0.74 10.01
N GLU A 121 -3.00 -0.24 9.24
CA GLU A 121 -4.34 0.16 9.70
C GLU A 121 -5.43 -0.68 9.02
#